data_AF-A0A7C0XKX8-F1
#
_entry.id   AF-A0A7C0XKX8-F1
#
_cell.length_a   1.000
_cell.length_b   1.000
_cell.length_c   1.000
_cell.angle_alpha   90.00
_cell.angle_beta   90.00
_cell.angle_gamma   90.00
#
_symmetry.space_group_name_H-M   'P 1'
#
loop_
_entity.id
_entity.type
_entity.pdbx_description
1 polymer ?
#
loop_
_entity_poly.entity_id
_entity_poly.type
_entity_poly.pdbx_seq_one_letter_code
_entity_poly.pdbx_strand_id
1 'polypeptide(L)'
;MVYQGVIELGKQGDKLWIIWLVAAMFGSALTLASFMKLIHAVFLGSPADSDRSKTKEVSAWMWLPMLVLAAFCVVFGIFAYAFPLKKLILPAVPGVSFVGFWSPGLATILLIVGVVIGVVIYLVGNIKGEREDISFVGGEVIQPEMRVSGVDFYRTVEDFRCFKTFYRGAERKLFDIYDLSRAILLHRSQEKSSESKRSLGARNKR
;
A
#
# COMPACT_ATOMS: atom_id res chain seq x y z
N MET A 1 3.24 11.84 -14.55
CA MET A 1 2.53 13.12 -14.36
C MET A 1 2.84 13.75 -13.00
N VAL A 2 2.65 13.06 -11.86
CA VAL A 2 2.98 13.63 -10.53
C VAL A 2 4.45 14.07 -10.41
N TYR A 3 5.40 13.20 -10.74
CA TYR A 3 6.84 13.56 -10.69
C TYR A 3 7.21 14.70 -11.64
N GLN A 4 6.62 14.73 -12.85
CA GLN A 4 6.82 15.83 -13.80
C GLN A 4 6.34 17.15 -13.21
N GLY A 5 5.23 17.16 -12.47
CA GLY A 5 4.74 18.34 -11.77
C GLY A 5 5.70 18.83 -10.67
N VAL A 6 6.26 17.92 -9.86
CA VAL A 6 7.24 18.28 -8.82
C VAL A 6 8.54 18.81 -9.44
N ILE A 7 8.99 18.23 -10.56
CA ILE A 7 10.18 18.70 -11.28
C ILE A 7 9.94 20.10 -11.86
N GLU A 8 8.76 20.36 -12.43
CA GLU A 8 8.42 21.68 -12.98
C GLU A 8 8.35 22.75 -11.90
N LEU A 9 7.84 22.42 -10.72
CA LEU A 9 7.87 23.30 -9.54
C LEU A 9 9.32 23.67 -9.15
N GLY A 10 10.24 22.71 -9.25
CA GLY A 10 11.67 22.96 -9.04
C GLY A 10 12.28 23.94 -10.03
N LYS A 11 11.82 23.95 -11.29
CA LYS A 11 12.26 24.94 -12.29
C LYS A 11 11.74 26.35 -12.01
N GLN A 12 10.59 26.46 -11.34
CA GLN A 12 9.97 27.74 -10.98
C GLN A 12 10.58 28.39 -9.73
N GLY A 13 11.59 27.77 -9.10
CA GLY A 13 12.41 28.38 -8.05
C GLY A 13 12.23 27.81 -6.64
N ASP A 14 11.40 26.78 -6.47
CA ASP A 14 11.21 26.14 -5.16
C ASP A 14 12.42 25.29 -4.77
N LYS A 15 13.19 25.75 -3.77
CA LYS A 15 14.39 25.06 -3.28
C LYS A 15 14.10 23.70 -2.63
N LEU A 16 12.86 23.44 -2.22
CA LEU A 16 12.46 22.20 -1.52
C LEU A 16 12.00 21.08 -2.47
N TRP A 17 11.97 21.31 -3.79
CA TRP A 17 11.45 20.33 -4.76
C TRP A 17 12.09 18.94 -4.65
N ILE A 18 13.38 18.88 -4.30
CA ILE A 18 14.12 17.62 -4.09
C ILE A 18 13.52 16.82 -2.94
N ILE A 19 13.19 17.48 -1.82
CA ILE A 19 12.61 16.81 -0.64
C ILE A 19 11.23 16.25 -0.99
N TRP A 20 10.41 17.04 -1.69
CA TRP A 20 9.10 16.58 -2.17
C TRP A 20 9.21 15.43 -3.16
N LEU A 21 10.19 15.47 -4.06
CA LEU A 21 10.42 14.41 -5.03
C LEU A 21 10.84 13.11 -4.34
N VAL A 22 11.79 13.18 -3.40
CA VAL A 22 12.23 12.04 -2.59
C VAL A 22 11.06 11.47 -1.80
N ALA A 23 10.25 12.32 -1.15
CA ALA A 23 9.07 11.89 -0.42
C ALA A 23 8.05 11.19 -1.34
N ALA A 24 7.79 11.72 -2.54
CA ALA A 24 6.87 11.13 -3.51
C ALA A 24 7.37 9.79 -4.08
N MET A 25 8.67 9.67 -4.34
CA MET A 25 9.30 8.42 -4.78
C MET A 25 9.25 7.37 -3.67
N PHE A 26 9.60 7.77 -2.44
CA PHE A 26 9.54 6.90 -1.28
C PHE A 26 8.11 6.41 -1.02
N GLY A 27 7.12 7.30 -1.07
CA GLY A 27 5.72 6.94 -0.95
C GLY A 27 5.27 5.91 -1.99
N SER A 28 5.68 6.07 -3.25
CA SER A 28 5.34 5.12 -4.32
C SER A 28 5.97 3.75 -4.10
N ALA A 29 7.20 3.69 -3.59
CA ALA A 29 7.86 2.44 -3.21
C ALA A 29 7.14 1.74 -2.05
N LEU A 30 6.71 2.49 -1.03
CA LEU A 30 5.94 1.94 0.09
C LEU A 30 4.56 1.42 -0.35
N THR A 31 3.89 2.11 -1.28
CA THR A 31 2.63 1.64 -1.86
C THR A 31 2.82 0.32 -2.60
N LEU A 32 3.87 0.20 -3.43
CA LEU A 32 4.18 -1.05 -4.11
C LEU A 32 4.49 -2.18 -3.12
N ALA A 33 5.27 -1.90 -2.07
CA ALA A 33 5.56 -2.86 -1.01
C ALA A 33 4.27 -3.36 -0.33
N SER A 34 3.39 -2.45 0.07
CA SER A 34 2.10 -2.81 0.67
C SER A 34 1.25 -3.71 -0.22
N PHE A 35 1.17 -3.42 -1.52
CA PHE A 35 0.45 -4.26 -2.48
C PHE A 35 1.10 -5.63 -2.66
N MET A 36 2.43 -5.72 -2.68
CA MET A 36 3.15 -7.00 -2.74
C MET A 36 2.81 -7.88 -1.54
N LYS A 37 2.82 -7.31 -0.33
CA LYS A 37 2.41 -7.99 0.91
C LYS A 37 0.98 -8.53 0.79
N LEU A 38 0.04 -7.70 0.30
CA LEU A 38 -1.35 -8.09 0.12
C LEU A 38 -1.48 -9.26 -0.86
N ILE A 39 -0.88 -9.14 -2.05
CA ILE A 39 -0.95 -10.17 -3.09
C ILE A 39 -0.37 -11.49 -2.58
N HIS A 40 0.80 -11.43 -1.94
CA HIS A 40 1.44 -12.62 -1.37
C HIS A 40 0.59 -13.25 -0.27
N ALA A 41 0.11 -12.46 0.69
CA ALA A 41 -0.65 -12.97 1.83
C ALA A 41 -2.03 -13.53 1.46
N VAL A 42 -2.69 -12.97 0.44
CA VAL A 42 -4.06 -13.36 0.05
C VAL A 42 -4.08 -14.45 -1.02
N PHE A 43 -3.20 -14.37 -2.03
CA PHE A 43 -3.28 -15.25 -3.20
C PHE A 43 -2.16 -16.29 -3.27
N LEU A 44 -0.93 -15.95 -2.88
CA LEU A 44 0.23 -16.88 -2.96
C LEU A 44 0.51 -17.61 -1.64
N GLY A 45 -0.16 -17.23 -0.55
CA GLY A 45 0.01 -17.86 0.76
C GLY A 45 -0.57 -19.27 0.80
N SER A 46 -0.02 -20.11 1.68
CA SER A 46 -0.54 -21.46 1.86
C SER A 46 -1.96 -21.42 2.47
N PRO A 47 -2.95 -22.09 1.85
CA PRO A 47 -4.31 -22.19 2.37
C PRO A 47 -4.32 -22.84 3.76
N ALA A 48 -5.26 -22.43 4.62
CA ALA A 48 -5.55 -23.20 5.82
C ALA A 48 -6.37 -24.44 5.42
N ASP A 49 -5.95 -25.63 5.90
CA ASP A 49 -6.56 -26.92 5.55
C ASP A 49 -8.03 -27.06 5.96
N SER A 50 -8.56 -26.19 6.80
CA SER A 50 -9.81 -26.46 7.52
C SER A 50 -11.12 -26.09 6.82
N ASP A 51 -11.15 -25.41 5.66
CA ASP A 51 -12.44 -24.91 5.13
C ASP A 51 -12.57 -24.73 3.59
N ARG A 52 -11.65 -25.26 2.79
CA ARG A 52 -11.72 -25.13 1.31
C ARG A 52 -12.95 -25.78 0.67
N SER A 53 -13.60 -26.75 1.34
CA SER A 53 -14.75 -27.47 0.77
C SER A 53 -16.07 -26.67 0.80
N LYS A 54 -16.13 -25.53 1.50
CA LYS A 54 -17.35 -24.73 1.66
C LYS A 54 -17.31 -23.38 0.95
N THR A 55 -16.18 -22.99 0.37
CA THR A 55 -16.05 -21.70 -0.32
C THR A 55 -16.73 -21.77 -1.69
N LYS A 56 -17.76 -20.96 -1.88
CA LYS A 56 -18.43 -20.80 -3.17
C LYS A 56 -17.76 -19.71 -3.99
N GLU A 57 -17.81 -19.87 -5.30
CA GLU A 57 -17.42 -18.83 -6.26
C GLU A 57 -18.21 -17.53 -6.03
N VAL A 58 -17.59 -16.42 -6.41
CA VAL A 58 -18.17 -15.09 -6.25
C VAL A 58 -19.47 -14.98 -7.04
N SER A 59 -20.50 -14.40 -6.43
CA SER A 59 -21.79 -14.23 -7.09
C SER A 59 -21.67 -13.32 -8.32
N ALA A 60 -22.44 -13.63 -9.37
CA ALA A 60 -22.40 -12.88 -10.64
C ALA A 60 -22.69 -11.37 -10.45
N TRP A 61 -23.49 -11.01 -9.44
CA TRP A 61 -23.78 -9.60 -9.12
C TRP A 61 -22.59 -8.84 -8.58
N MET A 62 -21.66 -9.51 -7.89
CA MET A 62 -20.43 -8.90 -7.39
C MET A 62 -19.33 -8.87 -8.45
N TRP A 63 -19.37 -9.78 -9.43
CA TRP A 63 -18.40 -9.81 -10.53
C TRP A 63 -18.55 -8.62 -11.50
N LEU A 64 -19.79 -8.21 -11.78
CA LEU A 64 -20.08 -7.10 -12.70
C LEU A 64 -19.34 -5.78 -12.33
N PRO A 65 -19.47 -5.23 -11.11
CA PRO A 65 -18.77 -3.99 -10.76
C PRO A 65 -17.24 -4.13 -10.80
N MET A 66 -16.70 -5.29 -10.42
CA MET A 66 -15.26 -5.53 -10.48
C MET A 66 -14.74 -5.53 -11.92
N LEU A 67 -15.45 -6.21 -12.83
CA LEU A 67 -15.11 -6.24 -14.25
C LEU A 67 -15.17 -4.85 -14.88
N VAL A 68 -16.22 -4.09 -14.57
CA VAL A 68 -16.41 -2.72 -15.09
C VAL A 68 -15.26 -1.82 -14.63
N LEU A 69 -14.85 -1.89 -13.35
CA LEU A 69 -13.73 -1.10 -12.84
C LEU A 69 -12.41 -1.50 -13.48
N ALA A 70 -12.15 -2.80 -13.64
CA ALA A 70 -10.95 -3.30 -14.30
C ALA A 70 -10.87 -2.84 -15.78
N ALA A 71 -11.99 -2.91 -16.50
CA ALA A 71 -12.08 -2.43 -17.87
C ALA A 71 -11.81 -0.91 -17.95
N PHE A 72 -12.37 -0.12 -17.03
CA PHE A 72 -12.08 1.31 -16.96
C PHE A 72 -10.60 1.60 -16.69
N CYS A 73 -9.95 0.87 -15.79
CA CYS A 73 -8.52 1.02 -15.53
C CYS A 73 -7.68 0.79 -16.79
N VAL A 74 -7.98 -0.27 -17.55
CA VAL A 74 -7.25 -0.59 -18.79
C VAL A 74 -7.51 0.46 -19.88
N VAL A 75 -8.78 0.83 -20.12
CA VAL A 75 -9.14 1.82 -21.14
C VAL A 75 -8.55 3.18 -20.81
N PHE A 76 -8.65 3.65 -19.56
CA PHE A 76 -8.10 4.94 -19.17
C PHE A 76 -6.57 4.94 -19.12
N GLY A 77 -5.94 3.80 -18.82
CA GLY A 77 -4.49 3.66 -18.88
C GLY A 77 -3.94 3.74 -20.30
N ILE A 78 -4.47 2.93 -21.21
CA ILE A 78 -3.99 2.84 -22.61
C ILE A 78 -4.37 4.10 -23.40
N PHE A 79 -5.60 4.60 -23.24
CA PHE A 79 -6.09 5.78 -23.96
C PHE A 79 -5.97 7.08 -23.16
N ALA A 80 -4.98 7.17 -22.26
CA ALA A 80 -4.84 8.28 -21.31
C ALA A 80 -4.89 9.68 -21.96
N TYR A 81 -4.24 9.86 -23.12
CA TYR A 81 -4.26 11.15 -23.83
C TYR A 81 -5.57 11.43 -24.56
N ALA A 82 -6.19 10.40 -25.14
CA ALA A 82 -7.37 10.57 -25.98
C ALA A 82 -8.64 10.82 -25.16
N PHE A 83 -8.75 10.20 -23.97
CA PHE A 83 -9.97 10.25 -23.17
C PHE A 83 -9.81 11.09 -21.89
N PRO A 84 -9.13 10.63 -20.80
CA PRO A 84 -9.14 11.35 -19.54
C PRO A 84 -8.44 12.71 -19.63
N LEU A 85 -7.32 12.83 -20.34
CA LEU A 85 -6.63 14.12 -20.46
C LEU A 85 -7.43 15.10 -21.34
N LYS A 86 -7.85 14.70 -22.54
CA LYS A 86 -8.54 15.59 -23.48
C LYS A 86 -9.94 16.01 -23.03
N LYS A 87 -10.73 15.09 -22.46
CA LYS A 87 -12.14 15.36 -22.12
C LYS A 87 -12.37 15.80 -20.68
N LEU A 88 -11.52 15.38 -19.74
CA LEU A 88 -11.73 15.63 -18.31
C LEU A 88 -10.82 16.75 -17.78
N ILE A 89 -9.51 16.66 -18.05
CA ILE A 89 -8.51 17.51 -17.38
C ILE A 89 -8.24 18.82 -18.13
N LEU A 90 -7.96 18.75 -19.44
CA LEU A 90 -7.65 19.94 -20.24
C LEU A 90 -8.76 21.02 -20.32
N PRO A 91 -10.08 20.70 -20.32
CA PRO A 91 -11.09 21.76 -20.24
C PRO A 91 -11.16 22.42 -18.86
N ALA A 92 -10.72 21.73 -17.79
CA ALA A 92 -10.74 22.26 -16.43
C ALA A 92 -9.47 23.05 -16.07
N VAL A 93 -8.33 22.76 -16.73
CA VAL A 93 -7.04 23.40 -16.47
C VAL A 93 -6.37 23.80 -17.78
N PRO A 94 -6.48 25.07 -18.21
CA PRO A 94 -5.80 25.55 -19.41
C PRO A 94 -4.30 25.77 -19.16
N GLY A 95 -3.47 25.53 -20.19
CA GLY A 95 -2.05 25.93 -20.19
C GLY A 95 -1.04 24.94 -19.59
N VAL A 96 -1.40 23.66 -19.45
CA VAL A 96 -0.48 22.62 -18.96
C VAL A 96 0.54 22.21 -20.03
N SER A 97 1.82 22.37 -19.72
CA SER A 97 2.95 21.81 -20.48
C SER A 97 3.33 20.45 -19.90
N PHE A 98 3.48 19.45 -20.77
CA PHE A 98 3.96 18.13 -20.36
C PHE A 98 5.46 18.03 -20.62
N VAL A 99 6.22 17.74 -19.57
CA VAL A 99 7.67 17.59 -19.67
C VAL A 99 8.02 16.15 -20.02
N GLY A 100 8.60 15.92 -21.19
CA GLY A 100 9.14 14.63 -21.62
C GLY A 100 8.24 13.85 -22.59
N PHE A 101 8.80 12.77 -23.14
CA PHE A 101 8.11 11.92 -24.10
C PHE A 101 7.45 10.73 -23.38
N TRP A 102 6.12 10.77 -23.25
CA TRP A 102 5.33 9.66 -22.73
C TRP A 102 4.24 9.31 -23.74
N SER A 103 4.23 8.06 -24.20
CA SER A 103 3.22 7.53 -25.10
C SER A 103 2.69 6.19 -24.57
N PRO A 104 1.53 6.18 -23.89
CA PRO A 104 0.89 4.99 -23.36
C PRO A 104 0.70 3.90 -24.42
N GLY A 105 0.27 4.28 -25.63
CA GLY A 105 0.07 3.34 -26.73
C GLY A 105 1.34 2.60 -27.12
N LEU A 106 2.46 3.33 -27.29
CA LEU A 106 3.74 2.70 -27.59
C LEU A 106 4.23 1.82 -26.43
N ALA A 107 4.09 2.29 -25.18
CA ALA A 107 4.48 1.53 -24.01
C ALA A 107 3.71 0.21 -23.88
N THR A 108 2.39 0.23 -24.12
CA THR A 108 1.55 -0.98 -24.11
C THR A 108 1.96 -1.96 -25.22
N ILE A 109 2.24 -1.47 -26.43
CA ILE A 109 2.71 -2.33 -27.54
C ILE A 109 4.04 -3.00 -27.16
N LEU A 110 5.01 -2.23 -26.65
CA LEU A 110 6.30 -2.78 -26.22
C LEU A 110 6.14 -3.84 -25.12
N LEU A 111 5.24 -3.60 -24.16
CA LEU A 111 4.95 -4.57 -23.09
C LEU A 111 4.37 -5.86 -23.67
N ILE A 112 3.38 -5.77 -24.56
CA ILE A 112 2.77 -6.94 -25.21
C ILE A 112 3.83 -7.72 -26.01
N VAL A 113 4.67 -7.04 -26.77
CA VAL A 113 5.76 -7.68 -27.53
C VAL A 113 6.71 -8.43 -26.58
N GLY A 114 7.10 -7.82 -25.46
CA GLY A 114 7.94 -8.47 -24.45
C GLY A 114 7.31 -9.73 -23.86
N VAL A 115 6.00 -9.68 -23.54
CA VAL A 115 5.26 -10.85 -23.05
C VAL A 115 5.18 -11.95 -24.11
N VAL A 116 4.86 -11.59 -25.36
CA VAL A 116 4.79 -12.56 -26.47
C VAL A 116 6.14 -13.24 -26.67
N ILE A 117 7.24 -12.49 -26.67
CA ILE A 117 8.60 -13.05 -26.77
C ILE A 117 8.87 -14.00 -25.59
N GLY A 118 8.53 -13.60 -24.36
CA GLY A 118 8.68 -14.45 -23.18
C GLY A 118 7.89 -15.77 -23.29
N VAL A 119 6.65 -15.72 -23.77
CA VAL A 119 5.81 -16.90 -24.00
C VAL A 119 6.40 -17.80 -25.10
N VAL A 120 6.90 -17.22 -26.20
CA VAL A 120 7.54 -17.99 -27.27
C VAL A 120 8.78 -18.71 -26.74
N ILE A 121 9.63 -18.03 -25.96
CA ILE A 121 10.81 -18.65 -25.32
C ILE A 121 10.36 -19.79 -24.38
N TYR A 122 9.33 -19.57 -23.57
CA TYR A 122 8.79 -20.59 -22.67
C TYR A 122 8.29 -21.84 -23.43
N LEU A 123 7.55 -21.65 -24.52
CA LEU A 123 7.03 -22.76 -25.35
C LEU A 123 8.15 -23.53 -26.06
N VAL A 124 9.15 -22.82 -26.60
CA VAL A 124 10.33 -23.44 -27.24
C VAL A 124 11.18 -24.19 -26.21
N GLY A 125 11.21 -23.73 -24.96
CA GLY A 125 11.91 -24.38 -23.85
C GLY A 125 11.43 -25.79 -23.50
N ASN A 126 10.28 -26.24 -24.03
CA ASN A 126 9.76 -27.61 -23.96
C ASN A 126 9.95 -28.29 -22.59
N ILE A 127 9.43 -27.63 -21.53
CA ILE A 127 9.46 -28.10 -20.14
C ILE A 127 8.49 -29.27 -19.99
N LYS A 128 8.82 -30.42 -20.57
CA LYS A 128 8.09 -31.67 -20.38
C LYS A 128 8.61 -32.35 -19.13
N GLY A 129 7.75 -32.47 -18.11
CA GLY A 129 8.05 -33.21 -16.89
C GLY A 129 7.99 -32.38 -15.60
N GLU A 130 7.19 -31.32 -15.56
CA GLU A 130 6.85 -30.68 -14.28
C GLU A 130 6.07 -31.69 -13.43
N ARG A 131 6.71 -32.15 -12.35
CA ARG A 131 6.08 -32.96 -11.32
C ARG A 131 5.61 -32.02 -10.22
N GLU A 132 4.33 -32.09 -9.88
CA GLU A 132 3.85 -31.49 -8.63
C GLU A 132 4.48 -32.27 -7.48
N ASP A 133 5.34 -31.59 -6.71
CA ASP A 133 5.96 -32.13 -5.51
C ASP A 133 5.65 -31.20 -4.33
N ILE A 134 5.85 -31.70 -3.11
CA ILE A 134 5.69 -30.88 -1.91
C ILE A 134 6.68 -29.71 -1.95
N SER A 135 6.24 -28.55 -1.45
CA SER A 135 7.11 -27.39 -1.31
C SER A 135 8.40 -27.75 -0.58
N PHE A 136 9.54 -27.51 -1.23
CA PHE A 136 10.84 -27.91 -0.71
C PHE A 136 11.24 -27.07 0.51
N VAL A 137 11.20 -27.68 1.70
CA VAL A 137 11.67 -27.09 2.96
C VAL A 137 12.85 -27.91 3.49
N GLY A 138 13.92 -27.99 2.70
CA GLY A 138 15.16 -28.65 3.13
C GLY A 138 15.02 -30.13 3.51
N GLY A 139 13.96 -30.81 3.05
CA GLY A 139 13.66 -32.20 3.38
C GLY A 139 12.63 -32.41 4.50
N GLU A 140 12.09 -31.35 5.10
CA GLU A 140 11.01 -31.44 6.07
C GLU A 140 9.62 -31.30 5.43
N VAL A 141 8.62 -31.95 6.05
CA VAL A 141 7.21 -31.77 5.68
C VAL A 141 6.68 -30.51 6.35
N ILE A 142 6.03 -29.64 5.57
CA ILE A 142 5.44 -28.41 6.08
C ILE A 142 4.38 -28.74 7.13
N GLN A 143 4.63 -28.29 8.36
CA GLN A 143 3.67 -28.30 9.45
C GLN A 143 2.82 -27.02 9.38
N PRO A 144 1.56 -27.03 9.84
CA PRO A 144 0.67 -25.86 9.81
C PRO A 144 1.28 -24.60 10.47
N GLU A 145 2.16 -24.80 11.44
CA GLU A 145 2.87 -23.74 12.20
C GLU A 145 3.99 -23.09 11.39
N MET A 146 4.50 -23.72 10.33
CA MET A 146 5.52 -23.16 9.43
C MET A 146 4.95 -22.15 8.43
N ARG A 147 3.64 -21.85 8.50
CA ARG A 147 3.00 -20.90 7.61
C ARG A 147 3.45 -19.48 7.92
N VAL A 148 4.13 -18.85 6.97
CA VAL A 148 4.41 -17.41 7.01
C VAL A 148 3.10 -16.65 6.91
N SER A 149 2.67 -16.02 8.00
CA SER A 149 1.49 -15.18 7.98
C SER A 149 1.77 -13.89 7.21
N GLY A 150 0.75 -13.35 6.56
CA GLY A 150 0.85 -12.02 5.97
C GLY A 150 1.23 -10.96 7.01
N VAL A 151 0.88 -11.14 8.28
CA VAL A 151 1.19 -10.20 9.35
C VAL A 151 2.70 -10.14 9.62
N ASP A 152 3.37 -11.29 9.60
CA ASP A 152 4.81 -11.43 9.86
C ASP A 152 5.70 -11.04 8.68
N PHE A 153 5.14 -10.81 7.48
CA PHE A 153 5.89 -10.56 6.25
C PHE A 153 6.89 -9.40 6.34
N TYR A 154 6.62 -8.39 7.17
CA TYR A 154 7.51 -7.23 7.36
C TYR A 154 8.16 -7.16 8.74
N ARG A 155 8.17 -8.26 9.49
CA ARG A 155 8.78 -8.30 10.82
C ARG A 155 10.27 -7.92 10.78
N THR A 156 10.98 -8.31 9.73
CA THR A 156 12.38 -7.89 9.50
C THR A 156 12.50 -6.38 9.33
N VAL A 157 11.53 -5.73 8.67
CA VAL A 157 11.54 -4.27 8.46
C VAL A 157 11.30 -3.54 9.79
N GLU A 158 10.38 -4.05 10.59
CA GLU A 158 10.05 -3.54 11.92
C GLU A 158 11.20 -3.70 12.91
N ASP A 159 11.93 -4.82 12.85
CA ASP A 159 13.05 -5.12 13.75
C ASP A 159 14.35 -4.39 13.42
N PHE A 160 14.44 -3.65 12.30
CA PHE A 160 15.62 -2.83 12.01
C PHE A 160 15.85 -1.77 13.08
N ARG A 161 17.10 -1.60 13.48
CA ARG A 161 17.54 -0.71 14.59
C ARG A 161 16.91 0.69 14.55
N CYS A 162 16.84 1.31 13.38
CA CYS A 162 16.27 2.65 13.21
C CYS A 162 14.74 2.67 13.35
N PHE A 163 14.04 1.69 12.78
CA PHE A 163 12.58 1.63 12.74
C PHE A 163 11.98 1.06 14.02
N LYS A 164 12.67 0.13 14.69
CA LYS A 164 12.21 -0.51 15.92
C LYS A 164 11.85 0.48 17.02
N THR A 165 12.64 1.55 17.16
CA THR A 165 12.37 2.61 18.15
C THR A 165 11.10 3.39 17.80
N PHE A 166 10.90 3.66 16.52
CA PHE A 166 9.71 4.37 16.02
C PHE A 166 8.45 3.51 16.17
N TYR A 167 8.50 2.23 15.76
CA TYR A 167 7.40 1.28 15.91
C TYR A 167 7.06 1.03 17.38
N ARG A 168 8.04 0.84 18.26
CA ARG A 168 7.79 0.69 19.70
C ARG A 168 7.20 1.95 20.33
N GLY A 169 7.50 3.14 19.78
CA GLY A 169 6.84 4.38 20.17
C GLY A 169 5.39 4.46 19.70
N ALA A 170 5.11 3.98 18.48
CA ALA A 170 3.76 3.87 17.95
C ALA A 170 2.90 2.85 18.71
N GLU A 171 3.45 1.68 19.08
CA GLU A 171 2.77 0.69 19.94
C GLU A 171 2.40 1.25 21.31
N ARG A 172 3.24 2.13 21.86
CA ARG A 172 2.97 2.86 23.10
C ARG A 172 2.00 4.04 22.93
N LYS A 173 1.39 4.16 21.74
CA LYS A 173 0.43 5.20 21.37
C LYS A 173 0.96 6.63 21.54
N LEU A 174 2.27 6.82 21.45
CA LEU A 174 2.89 8.15 21.61
C LEU A 174 2.47 9.13 20.51
N PHE A 175 2.03 8.62 19.35
CA PHE A 175 1.58 9.40 18.21
C PHE A 175 0.06 9.50 18.09
N ASP A 176 -0.70 8.92 19.04
CA ASP A 176 -2.14 9.01 19.06
C ASP A 176 -2.58 10.29 19.79
N ILE A 177 -2.87 11.33 19.01
CA ILE A 177 -3.32 12.63 19.52
C ILE A 177 -4.59 12.48 20.36
N TYR A 178 -5.46 11.51 20.05
CA TYR A 178 -6.70 11.29 20.79
C TYR A 178 -6.41 10.72 22.18
N ASP A 179 -5.60 9.67 22.28
CA ASP A 179 -5.25 9.09 23.58
C ASP A 179 -4.39 10.03 24.42
N LEU A 180 -3.48 10.80 23.79
CA LEU A 180 -2.66 11.80 24.48
C LEU A 180 -3.53 12.95 25.04
N SER A 181 -4.44 13.48 24.23
CA SER A 181 -5.35 14.55 24.67
C SER A 181 -6.32 14.07 25.74
N ARG A 182 -6.86 12.85 25.62
CA ARG A 182 -7.70 12.21 26.64
C ARG A 182 -6.96 12.05 27.96
N ALA A 183 -5.72 11.57 27.95
CA ALA A 183 -4.92 11.40 29.16
C ALA A 183 -4.66 12.73 29.88
N ILE A 184 -4.32 13.78 29.12
CA ILE A 184 -4.10 15.14 29.67
C ILE A 184 -5.38 15.71 30.27
N LEU A 185 -6.52 15.57 29.57
CA LEU A 185 -7.82 16.06 30.05
C LEU A 185 -8.27 15.34 31.31
N LEU A 186 -8.12 14.02 31.37
CA LEU A 186 -8.44 13.21 32.56
C LEU A 186 -7.54 13.58 33.74
N HIS A 187 -6.24 13.78 33.50
CA HIS A 187 -5.30 14.20 34.54
C HIS A 187 -5.68 15.56 35.14
N ARG A 188 -5.97 16.56 34.28
CA ARG A 188 -6.43 17.90 34.74
C ARG A 188 -7.77 17.85 35.46
N SER A 189 -8.67 16.96 35.08
CA SER A 189 -9.96 16.77 35.76
C SER A 189 -9.78 16.18 37.17
N GLN A 190 -8.86 15.23 37.33
CA GLN A 190 -8.53 14.64 38.64
C GLN A 190 -7.85 15.66 39.55
N GLU A 191 -6.93 16.46 39.01
CA GLU A 191 -6.24 17.52 39.73
C GLU A 191 -7.22 18.58 40.28
N LYS A 192 -8.12 19.09 39.43
CA LYS A 192 -9.18 20.03 39.87
C LYS A 192 -10.13 19.42 40.90
N SER A 193 -10.49 18.14 40.75
CA SER A 193 -11.31 17.45 41.75
C SER A 193 -10.58 17.29 43.08
N SER A 194 -9.27 17.12 43.07
CA SER A 194 -8.44 17.00 44.28
C SER A 194 -8.28 18.34 45.01
N GLU A 195 -8.09 19.44 44.27
CA GLU A 195 -8.01 20.80 44.83
C GLU A 195 -9.33 21.26 45.42
N SER A 196 -10.45 20.97 44.74
CA SER A 196 -11.80 21.27 45.26
C SER A 196 -12.08 20.53 46.58
N LYS A 197 -11.67 19.26 46.71
CA LYS A 197 -11.82 18.52 47.97
C LYS A 197 -10.90 19.05 49.07
N ARG A 198 -9.67 19.49 48.75
CA ARG A 198 -8.75 20.11 49.72
C ARG A 198 -9.23 21.47 50.21
N SER A 199 -9.83 22.30 49.34
CA SER A 199 -10.35 23.61 49.74
C SER A 199 -11.61 23.53 50.60
N LEU A 200 -12.51 22.56 50.35
CA LEU A 200 -13.65 22.28 51.24
C LEU A 200 -13.22 21.69 52.59
N GLY A 201 -12.22 20.80 52.62
CA GLY A 201 -11.69 20.24 53.86
C GLY A 201 -10.98 21.25 54.77
N ALA A 202 -10.35 22.28 54.20
CA ALA A 202 -9.72 23.37 54.95
C ALA A 202 -10.74 24.38 55.52
N ARG A 203 -11.89 24.53 54.86
CA ARG A 203 -12.97 25.44 55.29
C ARG A 203 -13.79 24.88 56.46
N ASN A 204 -13.83 23.55 56.62
CA ASN A 204 -14.57 22.86 57.68
C ASN A 204 -13.73 22.62 58.97
N LYS A 205 -12.51 23.15 59.03
CA LYS A 205 -11.59 23.08 60.18
C LYS A 205 -11.35 24.45 60.85
N ARG A 206 -12.05 25.50 60.43
CA ARG A 206 -12.17 26.79 61.14
C ARG A 206 -13.58 26.89 61.70
#